data_AF-E8QUF4-F1
#
_entry.id   AF-E8QUF4-F1
#
_cell.length_a   1.000
_cell.length_b   1.000
_cell.length_c   1.000
_cell.angle_alpha   90.00
_cell.angle_beta   90.00
_cell.angle_gamma   90.00
#
_symmetry.space_group_name_H-M   'P 1'
#
loop_
_entity.id
_entity.type
_entity.pdbx_description
1 polymer ?
#
loop_
_entity_poly.entity_id
_entity_poly.type
_entity_poly.pdbx_seq_one_letter_code
_entity_poly.pdbx_strand_id
1 'polypeptide(L)' 'MQNNAKKLAYEERFNDALLKLKACQEEKRVTSCLKCEKVLNCEIRNSYVDAAYESMSLGEAGGFDFN' A
#
# COMPACT_ATOMS: atom_id res chain seq x y z
N MET A 1 -22.34 13.04 -0.90
CA MET A 1 -21.45 13.21 -2.08
C MET A 1 -19.96 13.24 -1.72
N GLN A 2 -19.57 13.72 -0.53
CA GLN A 2 -18.17 13.83 -0.09
C GLN A 2 -17.40 12.48 -0.04
N ASN A 3 -18.08 11.36 0.20
CA ASN A 3 -17.44 10.04 0.30
C ASN A 3 -16.93 9.46 -1.03
N ASN A 4 -17.49 9.87 -2.18
CA ASN A 4 -17.13 9.24 -3.46
C ASN A 4 -15.78 9.79 -4.00
N ALA A 5 -15.60 11.12 -3.93
CA ALA A 5 -14.33 11.75 -4.32
C ALA A 5 -13.18 11.32 -3.39
N LYS A 6 -13.45 11.20 -2.09
CA LYS A 6 -12.48 10.70 -1.10
C LYS A 6 -12.05 9.25 -1.42
N LYS A 7 -13.02 8.38 -1.74
CA LYS A 7 -12.75 7.00 -2.14
C LYS A 7 -11.91 6.90 -3.42
N LEU A 8 -12.27 7.66 -4.46
CA LEU A 8 -11.54 7.66 -5.72
C LEU A 8 -10.06 8.05 -5.52
N ALA A 9 -9.79 9.09 -4.73
CA ALA A 9 -8.43 9.54 -4.45
C ALA A 9 -7.56 8.47 -3.76
N TYR A 10 -8.14 7.70 -2.82
CA TYR A 10 -7.39 6.60 -2.20
C TYR A 10 -7.21 5.40 -3.13
N GLU A 11 -8.19 5.11 -3.98
CA GLU A 11 -8.07 4.05 -5.00
C GLU A 11 -6.97 4.39 -6.01
N GLU A 12 -6.87 5.64 -6.47
CA GLU A 12 -5.79 6.11 -7.35
C GLU A 12 -4.42 5.95 -6.68
N ARG A 13 -4.27 6.41 -5.43
CA ARG A 13 -3.01 6.27 -4.66
C ARG A 13 -2.62 4.81 -4.44
N PHE A 14 -3.57 3.94 -4.16
CA PHE A 14 -3.34 2.50 -4.02
C PHE A 14 -2.87 1.87 -5.33
N ASN A 15 -3.52 2.19 -6.45
CA ASN A 15 -3.14 1.67 -7.76
C ASN A 15 -1.73 2.11 -8.18
N ASP A 16 -1.37 3.37 -7.95
CA ASP A 16 -0.03 3.88 -8.22
C ASP A 16 1.05 3.16 -7.38
N ALA A 17 0.78 2.96 -6.09
CA ALA A 17 1.68 2.23 -5.22
C ALA A 17 1.80 0.75 -5.63
N LEU A 18 0.70 0.12 -6.03
CA LEU A 18 0.68 -1.26 -6.54
C LEU A 18 1.48 -1.42 -7.82
N LEU A 19 1.38 -0.48 -8.77
CA LEU A 19 2.18 -0.49 -10.00
C LEU A 19 3.68 -0.39 -9.70
N LYS A 20 4.08 0.52 -8.81
CA LYS A 20 5.47 0.67 -8.38
C LYS A 20 5.99 -0.59 -7.67
N LEU A 21 5.18 -1.20 -6.81
CA LEU A 21 5.51 -2.44 -6.12
C LEU A 21 5.75 -3.59 -7.11
N LYS A 22 4.85 -3.77 -8.09
CA LYS A 22 4.97 -4.80 -9.12
C LYS A 22 6.22 -4.62 -9.98
N ALA A 23 6.48 -3.40 -10.44
CA ALA A 23 7.70 -3.09 -11.20
C ALA A 23 8.96 -3.41 -10.39
N CYS A 24 8.99 -3.05 -9.10
CA CYS A 24 10.10 -3.37 -8.20
C CYS A 24 10.26 -4.89 -7.99
N GLN A 25 9.16 -5.63 -7.86
CA GLN A 25 9.17 -7.09 -7.74
C GLN A 25 9.73 -7.76 -9.01
N GLU A 26 9.33 -7.29 -10.18
CA GLU A 26 9.83 -7.76 -11.48
C GLU A 26 11.32 -7.47 -11.64
N GLU A 27 11.77 -6.23 -11.37
CA GLU A 27 13.17 -5.81 -11.44
C GLU A 27 14.05 -6.67 -10.52
N LYS A 28 13.58 -6.93 -9.30
CA LYS A 28 14.28 -7.75 -8.29
C LYS A 28 14.06 -9.25 -8.48
N ARG A 29 13.25 -9.66 -9.46
CA ARG A 29 12.91 -11.06 -9.76
C ARG A 29 12.35 -11.82 -8.55
N VAL A 30 11.55 -11.15 -7.73
CA VAL A 30 10.84 -11.75 -6.60
C VAL A 30 9.34 -11.77 -6.87
N THR A 31 8.67 -12.85 -6.49
CA THR A 31 7.22 -13.02 -6.67
C THR A 31 6.39 -12.42 -5.53
N SER A 32 7.04 -12.00 -4.46
CA SER A 32 6.43 -11.35 -3.30
C SER A 32 7.49 -10.56 -2.55
N CYS A 33 7.10 -9.44 -1.93
CA CYS A 33 8.00 -8.69 -1.06
C CYS A 33 8.51 -9.52 0.13
N LEU A 34 7.81 -10.58 0.54
CA LEU A 34 8.29 -11.49 1.60
C LEU A 34 9.55 -12.27 1.20
N LYS A 35 9.82 -12.39 -0.11
CA LYS A 35 11.04 -13.00 -0.65
C LYS A 35 12.15 -11.96 -0.91
N CYS A 36 11.91 -10.69 -0.62
CA CYS A 36 12.88 -9.61 -0.81
C CYS A 36 13.73 -9.44 0.45
N GLU A 37 15.05 -9.36 0.29
CA GLU A 37 16.00 -9.11 1.39
C GLU A 37 15.71 -7.80 2.14
N LYS A 38 15.10 -6.82 1.47
CA LYS A 38 14.76 -5.51 2.02
C LYS A 38 13.36 -5.47 2.64
N VAL A 39 12.66 -6.59 2.82
CA VAL A 39 11.25 -6.63 3.24
C VAL A 39 10.91 -5.74 4.44
N LEU A 40 11.79 -5.67 5.45
CA LEU A 40 11.60 -4.85 6.65
C LEU A 40 11.89 -3.36 6.42
N ASN A 41 12.78 -3.04 5.47
CA ASN A 41 13.32 -1.69 5.23
C ASN A 41 13.09 -1.25 3.76
N CYS A 42 11.93 -1.55 3.19
CA CYS A 42 11.59 -1.23 1.80
C CYS A 42 10.51 -0.14 1.76
N GLU A 43 10.91 1.07 1.38
CA GLU A 43 9.99 2.22 1.27
C GLU A 43 8.86 1.97 0.26
N ILE A 44 9.15 1.29 -0.85
CA ILE A 44 8.14 0.95 -1.87
C ILE A 44 7.09 0.01 -1.28
N ARG A 45 7.52 -0.98 -0.49
CA ARG A 45 6.60 -1.90 0.20
C ARG A 45 5.78 -1.15 1.24
N ASN A 46 6.42 -0.32 2.06
CA ASN A 46 5.75 0.40 3.13
C ASN A 46 4.70 1.36 2.56
N SER A 47 5.05 2.12 1.52
CA SER A 47 4.11 2.99 0.80
C SER A 47 2.91 2.23 0.20
N TYR A 48 3.13 1.03 -0.34
CA TYR A 48 2.04 0.17 -0.79
C TYR A 48 1.13 -0.30 0.36
N VAL A 49 1.72 -0.72 1.48
CA VAL A 49 0.96 -1.17 2.65
C VAL A 49 0.12 -0.01 3.21
N ASP A 50 0.72 1.17 3.37
CA ASP A 50 0.03 2.37 3.85
C ASP A 50 -1.13 2.74 2.92
N ALA A 51 -0.90 2.78 1.61
CA ALA A 51 -1.94 3.09 0.62
C ALA A 51 -3.07 2.04 0.61
N ALA A 52 -2.78 0.76 0.87
CA ALA A 52 -3.79 -0.28 0.98
C ALA A 52 -4.68 -0.07 2.22
N TYR A 53 -4.07 0.18 3.38
CA TYR A 53 -4.82 0.48 4.61
C TYR A 53 -5.66 1.74 4.47
N GLU A 54 -5.10 2.81 3.92
CA GLU A 54 -5.82 4.06 3.68
C GLU A 54 -6.99 3.88 2.69
N SER A 55 -6.82 3.08 1.63
CA SER A 55 -7.89 2.79 0.68
C SER A 55 -9.04 2.00 1.31
N MET A 56 -8.72 1.00 2.13
CA MET A 56 -9.72 0.19 2.82
C MET A 56 -10.47 0.97 3.91
N SER A 57 -9.75 1.86 4.61
CA SER A 57 -10.30 2.65 5.72
C SER A 57 -10.81 4.03 5.30
N LEU A 58 -10.63 4.43 4.04
CA LEU A 58 -10.79 5.82 3.59
C LEU A 58 -9.99 6.82 4.45
N GLY A 59 -8.81 6.40 4.90
CA GLY A 59 -7.91 7.15 5.78
C GLY A 59 -8.38 7.26 7.23
N GLU A 60 -9.37 6.45 7.65
CA GLU A 60 -9.70 6.32 9.06
C GLU A 60 -8.68 5.41 9.74
N ALA A 61 -8.00 5.93 10.75
CA ALA A 61 -7.11 5.11 11.57
C ALA A 61 -7.97 4.15 12.42
N GLY A 62 -8.08 2.89 11.99
CA GLY A 62 -8.59 1.82 12.83
C GLY A 62 -7.60 1.57 13.95
N GLY A 63 -7.93 2.01 15.16
CA GLY A 63 -7.10 1.76 16.34
C GLY A 63 -6.99 0.26 16.58
N PHE A 64 -5.80 -0.29 16.36
CA PHE A 64 -5.48 -1.62 16.86
C PHE A 64 -5.03 -1.45 18.30
N ASP A 65 -5.96 -1.65 19.23
CA ASP A 65 -5.66 -1.65 20.66
C ASP A 65 -5.14 -3.04 21.07
N PHE A 66 -3.92 -3.09 21.59
CA PHE A 66 -3.28 -4.32 22.10
C PHE A 66 -3.27 -4.37 23.64
N ASN A 67 -4.01 -3.48 24.31
CA ASN A 67 -4.11 -3.45 25.77
C ASN A 67 -4.91 -4.63 26.34
#